data_AF-A0A1G5CHS2-F1
#
_entry.id   AF-A0A1G5CHS2-F1
#
_cell.length_a   1.000
_cell.length_b   1.000
_cell.length_c   1.000
_cell.angle_alpha   90.00
_cell.angle_beta   90.00
_cell.angle_gamma   90.00
#
_symmetry.space_group_name_H-M   'P 1'
#
loop_
_entity.id
_entity.type
_entity.pdbx_description
1 polymer ?
#
loop_
_entity_poly.entity_id
_entity_poly.type
_entity_poly.pdbx_seq_one_letter_code
_entity_poly.pdbx_strand_id
1 'polypeptide(L)' 'MPDYRINQKVHYHPTVGGPHDGNEYTIRAIANMGGIRKLVWLVGKAKSVPIESLSHVEQPKISESNNDK' A
#
# COMPACT_ATOMS: atom_id res chain seq x y z
N MET A 1 3.19 -13.63 0.84
CA MET A 1 3.08 -12.32 0.16
C MET A 1 2.21 -11.42 1.01
N PRO A 2 2.53 -10.12 1.18
CA PRO A 2 1.71 -9.19 1.96
C PRO A 2 0.26 -9.15 1.46
N ASP A 3 -0.69 -9.17 2.39
CA ASP A 3 -2.13 -9.18 2.14
C ASP A 3 -2.63 -7.73 1.99
N TYR A 4 -2.64 -7.23 0.76
CA TYR A 4 -3.18 -5.91 0.44
C TYR A 4 -4.68 -5.97 0.16
N ARG A 5 -5.42 -4.95 0.59
CA ARG A 5 -6.89 -4.87 0.47
C ARG A 5 -7.34 -3.58 -0.20
N ILE A 6 -8.48 -3.63 -0.87
CA ILE A 6 -9.15 -2.43 -1.39
C ILE A 6 -9.47 -1.48 -0.22
N ASN A 7 -9.35 -0.18 -0.47
CA ASN A 7 -9.45 0.93 0.49
C ASN A 7 -8.31 1.02 1.52
N GLN A 8 -7.29 0.16 1.44
CA GLN A 8 -6.10 0.27 2.28
C GLN A 8 -5.20 1.44 1.84
N LYS A 9 -4.64 2.15 2.81
CA LYS A 9 -3.58 3.15 2.60
C LYS A 9 -2.21 2.46 2.47
N VAL A 10 -1.45 2.88 1.46
CA VAL A 10 -0.13 2.33 1.12
C VAL A 10 0.80 3.45 0.65
N HIS A 11 2.12 3.21 0.75
CA HIS A 11 3.11 4.00 0.05
C HIS A 11 3.46 3.36 -1.30
N TYR A 12 3.76 4.20 -2.29
CA TYR A 12 4.16 3.76 -3.62
C TYR A 12 5.66 3.98 -3.86
N HIS A 13 6.32 2.95 -4.37
CA HIS A 13 7.74 2.93 -4.75
C HIS A 13 7.87 2.96 -6.27
N PRO A 14 8.38 4.07 -6.87
CA PRO A 14 8.64 4.15 -8.31
C PRO A 14 9.56 3.04 -8.83
N THR A 15 10.51 2.62 -7.99
CA THR A 15 11.40 1.48 -8.21
C THR A 15 11.17 0.46 -7.10
N VAL A 16 10.88 -0.79 -7.45
CA VAL A 16 10.67 -1.87 -6.48
C VAL A 16 11.92 -2.01 -5.60
N GLY A 17 11.72 -2.01 -4.27
CA GLY A 17 12.81 -2.04 -3.28
C GLY A 17 13.55 -0.72 -3.06
N GLY A 18 13.23 0.34 -3.81
CA GLY A 18 13.76 1.69 -3.60
C GLY A 18 12.97 2.51 -2.58
N PRO A 19 13.24 3.83 -2.45
CA PRO A 19 12.44 4.72 -1.62
C PRO A 19 11.02 4.90 -2.18
N HIS A 20 10.04 5.13 -1.30
CA HIS A 20 8.70 5.55 -1.73
C HIS A 20 8.69 7.03 -2.13
N ASP A 21 7.68 7.44 -2.90
CA ASP A 21 7.55 8.80 -3.42
C ASP A 21 7.07 9.86 -2.39
N GLY A 22 7.11 9.51 -1.11
CA GLY A 22 6.65 10.37 0.00
C GLY A 22 5.12 10.51 0.14
N ASN A 23 4.31 10.00 -0.80
CA ASN A 23 2.85 10.15 -0.75
C ASN A 23 2.17 8.89 -0.21
N GLU A 24 0.98 9.07 0.36
CA GLU A 24 0.06 8.00 0.68
C GLU A 24 -0.98 7.85 -0.43
N TYR A 25 -1.29 6.61 -0.78
CA TYR A 25 -2.31 6.29 -1.75
C TYR A 25 -3.30 5.28 -1.19
N THR A 26 -4.55 5.36 -1.66
CA THR A 26 -5.56 4.36 -1.36
C THR A 26 -5.66 3.35 -2.49
N ILE A 27 -5.67 2.06 -2.16
CA ILE A 27 -5.92 1.00 -3.12
C ILE A 27 -7.37 1.08 -3.59
N ARG A 28 -7.58 1.33 -4.89
CA ARG A 28 -8.89 1.33 -5.54
C ARG A 28 -9.31 -0.07 -6.00
N ALA A 29 -8.38 -0.82 -6.59
CA ALA A 29 -8.66 -2.14 -7.15
C ALA A 29 -7.40 -2.99 -7.18
N ILE A 30 -7.57 -4.31 -7.08
CA ILE A 30 -6.51 -5.31 -7.19
C ILE A 30 -6.96 -6.33 -8.25
N ALA A 31 -6.12 -6.58 -9.25
CA ALA A 31 -6.38 -7.60 -10.27
C ALA A 31 -5.22 -8.61 -10.31
N ASN A 32 -5.55 -9.87 -10.54
CA ASN A 32 -4.57 -10.92 -10.79
C ASN A 32 -4.43 -11.12 -12.30
N MET A 33 -3.26 -10.83 -12.85
CA MET A 33 -2.96 -11.03 -14.27
C MET A 33 -2.18 -12.33 -14.45
N GLY A 34 -2.88 -13.37 -14.89
CA GLY A 34 -2.28 -14.65 -15.27
C GLY A 34 -1.63 -15.43 -14.13
N GLY A 35 -2.01 -15.19 -12.86
CA GLY A 35 -1.53 -15.95 -11.69
C GLY A 35 -0.14 -15.56 -11.19
N ILE A 36 0.67 -14.90 -12.01
CA ILE A 36 2.09 -14.61 -11.71
C ILE A 36 2.27 -13.16 -11.24
N ARG A 37 1.39 -12.23 -11.66
CA ARG A 37 1.53 -10.81 -11.33
C ARG A 37 0.21 -10.22 -10.85
N LYS A 38 0.24 -9.58 -9.67
CA LYS A 38 -0.87 -8.77 -9.18
C LYS A 38 -0.63 -7.31 -9.51
N LEU A 39 -1.62 -6.67 -10.12
CA LEU A 39 -1.64 -5.24 -10.38
C LEU A 39 -2.61 -4.55 -9.44
N VAL A 40 -2.27 -3.32 -9.07
CA VAL A 40 -3.02 -2.47 -8.16
C VAL A 40 -3.29 -1.13 -8.82
N TRP A 41 -4.52 -0.63 -8.69
CA TRP A 41 -4.89 0.73 -9.05
C TRP A 41 -4.96 1.58 -7.79
N LEU A 42 -4.28 2.72 -7.81
CA LEU A 42 -4.26 3.67 -6.71
C LEU A 42 -5.18 4.85 -7.03
N VAL A 43 -5.92 5.35 -6.05
CA VAL A 43 -6.70 6.59 -6.19
C VAL A 43 -5.74 7.73 -6.54
N GLY A 44 -6.05 8.48 -7.60
CA GLY A 44 -5.22 9.60 -8.08
C GLY A 44 -4.09 9.23 -9.04
N LYS A 45 -3.79 7.94 -9.27
CA LYS A 45 -2.84 7.51 -10.31
C LYS A 45 -3.57 7.03 -11.56
N ALA A 46 -3.11 7.48 -12.73
CA ALA A 46 -3.70 7.11 -14.02
C ALA A 46 -3.43 5.65 -14.43
N LYS A 47 -2.29 5.09 -14.02
CA LYS A 47 -1.84 3.73 -14.40
C LYS A 47 -1.88 2.78 -13.21
N SER A 48 -2.10 1.51 -13.48
CA SER A 48 -1.87 0.43 -12.53
C SER A 48 -0.39 0.26 -12.23
N VAL A 49 -0.09 -0.16 -11.00
CA VAL A 49 1.27 -0.45 -10.54
C VAL A 49 1.39 -1.91 -10.07
N PRO A 50 2.59 -2.50 -10.08
CA PRO A 50 2.81 -3.81 -9.48
C PRO A 50 2.53 -3.76 -7.97
N ILE A 51 1.95 -4.82 -7.42
CA ILE A 51 1.75 -4.94 -5.96
C ILE A 51 3.07 -4.87 -5.17
N GLU A 52 4.17 -5.29 -5.81
CA GLU A 52 5.53 -5.29 -5.26
C GLU A 52 6.11 -3.88 -5.14
N SER A 53 5.51 -2.90 -5.83
CA SER A 53 5.86 -1.48 -5.71
C SER A 53 5.16 -0.80 -4.53
N LEU A 54 4.52 -1.56 -3.64
CA LEU A 54 3.79 -1.01 -2.50
C LEU A 54 4.41 -1.44 -1.18
N SER A 55 4.29 -0.58 -0.17
CA SER A 55 4.52 -0.90 1.23
C SER A 55 3.37 -0.43 2.10
N HIS A 56 3.20 -1.05 3.26
CA HIS A 56 2.22 -0.60 4.25
C HIS A 56 2.64 0.78 4.78
N VAL A 57 1.67 1.68 4.92
CA VAL A 57 1.86 2.84 5.79
C VAL A 57 2.00 2.28 7.20
N GLU A 58 3.08 2.63 7.90
CA GLU A 58 3.20 2.28 9.31
C GLU A 58 1.97 2.87 10.02
N GLN A 59 1.10 2.00 10.52
CA GLN A 59 0.05 2.48 11.40
C GLN A 59 0.76 3.10 12.59
N PRO A 60 0.44 4.34 12.99
CA PRO A 60 0.92 4.84 14.26
C PRO A 60 0.53 3.80 15.29
N LYS A 61 1.54 3.24 15.99
CA LYS A 61 1.27 2.45 17.18
C LYS A 61 0.41 3.36 18.04
N ILE A 62 -0.86 3.02 18.20
CA ILE A 62 -1.67 3.62 19.24
C ILE A 62 -0.95 3.18 20.51
N SER A 63 -0.07 4.03 21.02
CA SER A 63 0.47 3.89 22.35
C SER A 63 -0.75 3.80 23.24
N GLU A 64 -0.98 2.64 23.85
CA GLU A 64 -1.95 2.49 24.92
C GLU A 64 -1.63 3.55 25.99
N SER A 65 -2.35 4.66 25.91
CA SER A 65 -2.53 5.57 27.03
C SER A 65 -3.69 5.00 27.81
N ASN A 66 -3.40 4.11 28.76
CA ASN A 66 -4.29 3.80 29.87
C ASN A 66 -3.44 3.88 31.14
N ASN A 67 -3.30 5.10 31.65
CA ASN A 67 -4.01 5.60 32.82
C ASN A 67 -3.45 5.04 34.14
N ASP A 68 -2.54 5.83 34.68
CA ASP A 68 -2.23 5.93 36.10
C ASP A 68 -3.56 6.07 36.88
N LYS A 69 -3.88 5.12 37.76
CA LYS A 69 -4.73 5.36 38.93
C LYS A 69 -4.44 4.34 40.02
#